data_AF-A0A967LYM4-F1
#
_entry.id   AF-A0A967LYM4-F1
#
_cell.length_a   1.000
_cell.length_b   1.000
_cell.length_c   1.000
_cell.angle_alpha   90.00
_cell.angle_beta   90.00
_cell.angle_gamma   90.00
#
_symmetry.space_group_name_H-M   'P 1'
#
loop_
_entity.id
_entity.type
_entity.pdbx_description
1 polymer ?
#
loop_
_entity_poly.entity_id
_entity_poly.type
_entity_poly.pdbx_seq_one_letter_code
_entity_poly.pdbx_strand_id
1 'polypeptide(L)'
;GQERLERVLPVLREARGRRGQASLARLVESTWQRIGGPACVDAQGIEDARQFFNVLARVEEGGDLLSVAELARRLESLFAAPDPEADAGLQVMTIHKAKGLEFDTVILPGLGRSVQGNEKQLLRWLEHPDFELLLAPIPPVDGEEDAT
;
A
#
# COMPACT_ATOMS: atom_id res chain seq x y z
N GLY A 1 29.80 -22.84 -1.45
CA GLY A 1 28.48 -23.43 -1.13
C GLY A 1 28.33 -23.65 0.35
N GLN A 2 29.14 -24.56 0.92
CA GLN A 2 29.15 -24.88 2.35
C GLN A 2 29.39 -23.67 3.28
N GLU A 3 30.42 -22.85 3.02
CA GLU A 3 30.73 -21.68 3.87
C GLU A 3 29.55 -20.68 3.98
N ARG A 4 28.81 -20.47 2.88
CA ARG A 4 27.62 -19.62 2.88
C ARG A 4 26.50 -20.22 3.73
N LEU A 5 26.33 -21.54 3.66
CA LEU A 5 25.33 -22.26 4.44
C LEU A 5 25.68 -22.24 5.93
N GLU A 6 26.94 -22.48 6.29
CA GLU A 6 27.45 -22.41 7.67
C GLU A 6 27.24 -21.04 8.30
N ARG A 7 27.36 -19.97 7.49
CA ARG A 7 27.09 -18.60 7.93
C ARG A 7 25.60 -18.29 8.11
N VAL A 8 24.76 -18.69 7.16
CA VAL A 8 23.33 -18.27 7.11
C VAL A 8 22.44 -19.16 7.98
N LEU A 9 22.70 -20.45 8.02
CA LEU A 9 21.82 -21.44 8.66
C LEU A 9 21.64 -21.20 10.18
N PRO A 10 22.67 -20.83 10.97
CA PRO A 10 22.49 -20.51 12.38
C PRO A 10 21.55 -19.32 12.60
N VAL A 11 21.65 -18.29 11.76
CA VAL A 11 20.81 -17.08 11.84
C VAL A 11 19.34 -17.45 11.60
N LEU A 12 19.06 -18.24 10.55
CA LEU A 12 17.69 -18.69 10.24
C LEU A 12 17.12 -19.59 11.34
N ARG A 13 17.95 -20.45 11.94
CA ARG A 13 17.52 -21.31 13.06
C ARG A 13 17.15 -20.50 14.29
N GLU A 14 17.97 -19.52 14.65
CA GLU A 14 17.68 -18.61 15.76
C GLU A 14 16.40 -17.82 15.51
N ALA A 15 16.26 -17.25 14.30
CA ALA A 15 15.06 -16.51 13.92
C ALA A 15 13.80 -17.38 14.05
N ARG A 16 13.85 -18.61 13.54
CA ARG A 16 12.74 -19.57 13.65
C ARG A 16 12.37 -19.90 15.10
N GLY A 17 13.35 -19.97 16.01
CA GLY A 17 13.11 -20.21 17.43
C GLY A 17 12.46 -19.03 18.15
N ARG A 18 12.59 -17.81 17.62
CA ARG A 18 12.02 -16.57 18.18
C ARG A 18 10.67 -16.17 17.58
N ARG A 19 10.17 -16.95 16.61
CA ARG A 19 8.84 -16.74 16.01
C ARG A 19 7.75 -16.78 17.10
N GLY A 20 6.79 -15.85 17.04
CA GLY A 20 5.74 -15.71 18.05
C GLY A 20 6.18 -15.07 19.39
N GLN A 21 7.46 -14.77 19.59
CA GLN A 21 7.95 -14.11 20.82
C GLN A 21 8.05 -12.57 20.68
N ALA A 22 8.01 -12.06 19.45
CA ALA A 22 8.11 -10.66 19.11
C ALA A 22 7.46 -10.40 17.74
N SER A 23 7.43 -9.14 17.32
CA SER A 23 7.01 -8.75 15.95
C SER A 23 7.74 -9.58 14.90
N LEU A 24 6.97 -10.20 13.99
CA LEU A 24 7.47 -10.96 12.86
C LEU A 24 8.24 -10.05 11.91
N ALA A 25 7.77 -8.82 11.67
CA ALA A 25 8.43 -7.84 10.83
C ALA A 25 9.84 -7.51 11.34
N ARG A 26 9.99 -7.22 12.64
CA ARG A 26 11.32 -6.99 13.25
C ARG A 26 12.21 -8.23 13.19
N LEU A 27 11.63 -9.40 13.37
CA LEU A 27 12.35 -10.67 13.28
C LEU A 27 12.88 -10.92 11.87
N VAL A 28 12.06 -10.70 10.84
CA VAL A 28 12.44 -10.84 9.44
C VAL A 28 13.47 -9.77 9.04
N GLU A 29 13.26 -8.51 9.43
CA GLU A 29 14.19 -7.41 9.14
C GLU A 29 15.57 -7.67 9.76
N SER A 30 15.64 -8.01 11.05
CA SER A 30 16.91 -8.31 11.72
C SER A 30 17.59 -9.54 11.14
N THR A 31 16.83 -10.55 10.73
CA THR A 31 17.35 -11.73 10.03
C THR A 31 17.96 -11.33 8.69
N TRP A 32 17.25 -10.52 7.90
CA TRP A 32 17.70 -10.02 6.61
C TRP A 32 19.00 -9.20 6.73
N GLN A 33 19.10 -8.31 7.73
CA GLN A 33 20.33 -7.57 8.03
C GLN A 33 21.50 -8.51 8.37
N ARG A 34 21.29 -9.48 9.27
CA ARG A 34 22.33 -10.41 9.73
C ARG A 34 22.85 -11.35 8.65
N ILE A 35 22.02 -11.70 7.67
CA ILE A 35 22.47 -12.52 6.54
C ILE A 35 23.16 -11.70 5.44
N GLY A 36 23.19 -10.37 5.56
CA GLY A 36 23.84 -9.46 4.62
C GLY A 36 22.92 -8.91 3.53
N GLY A 37 21.61 -8.95 3.73
CA GLY A 37 20.60 -8.49 2.79
C GLY A 37 20.80 -7.07 2.24
N PRO A 38 21.09 -6.05 3.09
CA PRO A 38 21.32 -4.68 2.62
C PRO A 38 22.48 -4.54 1.64
N ALA A 39 23.49 -5.43 1.69
CA ALA A 39 24.62 -5.39 0.77
C ALA A 39 24.30 -5.99 -0.61
N CYS A 40 23.13 -6.62 -0.78
CA CYS A 40 22.70 -7.27 -2.01
C CYS A 40 21.74 -6.40 -2.85
N VAL A 41 21.41 -5.19 -2.39
CA VAL A 41 20.45 -4.29 -3.03
C VAL A 41 21.03 -2.89 -3.16
N ASP A 42 20.49 -2.11 -4.08
CA ASP A 42 20.80 -0.69 -4.26
C ASP A 42 19.92 0.20 -3.36
N ALA A 43 20.03 1.53 -3.52
CA ALA A 43 19.27 2.47 -2.71
C ALA A 43 17.74 2.29 -2.85
N GLN A 44 17.26 2.00 -4.05
CA GLN A 44 15.84 1.72 -4.29
C GLN A 44 15.41 0.42 -3.60
N GLY A 45 16.21 -0.64 -3.71
CA GLY A 45 15.92 -1.91 -3.05
C GLY A 45 15.95 -1.81 -1.52
N ILE A 46 16.71 -0.89 -0.93
CA ILE A 46 16.63 -0.58 0.51
C ILE A 46 15.26 0.01 0.87
N GLU A 47 14.75 0.94 0.06
CA GLU A 47 13.44 1.55 0.31
C GLU A 47 12.30 0.55 0.10
N ASP A 48 12.36 -0.27 -0.95
CA ASP A 48 11.40 -1.34 -1.20
C ASP A 48 11.39 -2.36 -0.04
N ALA A 49 12.56 -2.72 0.50
CA ALA A 49 12.65 -3.59 1.66
C ALA A 49 11.98 -2.97 2.90
N ARG A 50 12.16 -1.65 3.14
CA ARG A 50 11.46 -0.95 4.23
C ARG A 50 9.95 -0.96 4.03
N GLN A 51 9.46 -0.72 2.82
CA GLN A 51 8.03 -0.79 2.52
C GLN A 51 7.47 -2.18 2.77
N PHE A 52 8.21 -3.23 2.35
CA PHE A 52 7.85 -4.61 2.64
C PHE A 52 7.73 -4.87 4.16
N PHE A 53 8.71 -4.47 4.97
CA PHE A 53 8.65 -4.65 6.42
C PHE A 53 7.50 -3.89 7.07
N ASN A 54 7.19 -2.69 6.57
CA ASN A 54 6.03 -1.92 7.03
C ASN A 54 4.70 -2.62 6.73
N VAL A 55 4.58 -3.26 5.56
CA VAL A 55 3.38 -4.02 5.20
C VAL A 55 3.27 -5.27 6.06
N LEU A 56 4.38 -6.00 6.24
CA LEU A 56 4.44 -7.17 7.11
C LEU A 56 4.01 -6.83 8.54
N ALA A 57 4.46 -5.70 9.09
CA ALA A 57 4.08 -5.23 10.41
C ALA A 57 2.57 -4.89 10.55
N ARG A 58 1.88 -4.59 9.45
CA ARG A 58 0.43 -4.29 9.43
C ARG A 58 -0.44 -5.54 9.29
N VAL A 59 0.11 -6.66 8.85
CA VAL A 59 -0.62 -7.92 8.63
C VAL A 59 -0.22 -9.03 9.59
N GLU A 60 0.86 -8.85 10.34
CA GLU A 60 1.23 -9.79 11.40
C GLU A 60 0.22 -9.76 12.54
N GLU A 61 0.03 -10.92 13.16
CA GLU A 61 -0.80 -11.09 14.35
C GLU A 61 -0.09 -12.05 15.31
N GLY A 62 0.02 -11.68 16.58
CA GLY A 62 0.67 -12.52 17.59
C GLY A 62 2.14 -12.85 17.33
N GLY A 63 2.85 -12.03 16.54
CA GLY A 63 4.24 -12.30 16.15
C GLY A 63 4.39 -13.38 15.06
N ASP A 64 3.31 -13.64 14.33
CA ASP A 64 3.29 -14.52 13.16
C ASP A 64 2.37 -13.98 12.06
N LEU A 65 2.27 -14.69 10.94
CA LEU A 65 1.42 -14.36 9.81
C LEU A 65 0.29 -15.38 9.69
N LEU A 66 -0.96 -14.94 9.81
CA LEU A 66 -2.13 -15.80 9.62
C LEU A 66 -2.31 -16.23 8.17
N SER A 67 -1.96 -15.36 7.21
CA SER A 67 -2.13 -15.63 5.78
C SER A 67 -1.04 -14.97 4.95
N VAL A 68 -0.22 -15.81 4.31
CA VAL A 68 0.76 -15.37 3.30
C VAL A 68 0.05 -14.76 2.08
N ALA A 69 -1.17 -15.23 1.76
CA ALA A 69 -1.95 -14.70 0.64
C ALA A 69 -2.44 -13.27 0.89
N GLU A 70 -2.80 -12.92 2.13
CA GLU A 70 -3.15 -11.53 2.49
C GLU A 70 -1.92 -10.61 2.34
N LEU A 71 -0.75 -11.06 2.80
CA LEU A 71 0.50 -10.31 2.60
C LEU A 71 0.77 -10.07 1.11
N ALA A 72 0.67 -11.11 0.28
CA ALA A 72 0.87 -11.00 -1.17
C ALA A 72 -0.10 -10.00 -1.80
N ARG A 73 -1.40 -10.08 -1.49
CA ARG A 73 -2.41 -9.12 -1.98
C ARG A 73 -2.12 -7.68 -1.58
N ARG A 74 -1.62 -7.45 -0.35
CA ARG A 74 -1.25 -6.09 0.08
C ARG A 74 0.03 -5.58 -0.57
N LEU A 75 0.95 -6.46 -0.94
CA LEU A 75 2.15 -6.07 -1.68
C LEU A 75 1.80 -5.72 -3.14
N GLU A 76 0.86 -6.43 -3.75
CA GLU A 76 0.38 -6.14 -5.11
C GLU A 76 -0.32 -4.78 -5.23
N SER A 77 -0.93 -4.28 -4.15
CA SER A 77 -1.57 -2.95 -4.13
C SER A 77 -0.59 -1.81 -3.86
N LEU A 78 0.67 -2.11 -3.54
CA LEU A 78 1.71 -1.09 -3.44
C LEU A 78 2.15 -0.72 -4.84
N PHE A 79 1.94 0.54 -5.19
CA PHE A 79 2.63 1.12 -6.33
C PHE A 79 4.10 1.28 -5.97
N ALA A 80 4.99 0.94 -6.91
CA ALA A 80 6.42 1.15 -6.74
C ALA A 80 6.70 2.59 -6.33
N ALA A 81 7.65 2.78 -5.41
CA ALA A 81 8.10 4.13 -5.10
C ALA A 81 8.65 4.76 -6.39
N PRO A 82 8.46 6.08 -6.59
CA PRO A 82 9.07 6.76 -7.72
C PRO A 82 10.59 6.56 -7.67
N ASP A 83 11.16 6.20 -8.81
CA ASP A 83 12.60 5.95 -8.94
C ASP A 83 13.38 7.23 -8.59
N PRO A 84 14.27 7.20 -7.58
CA PRO A 84 15.03 8.36 -7.14
C PRO A 84 16.08 8.81 -8.15
N GLU A 85 16.49 7.93 -9.07
CA GLU A 85 17.44 8.23 -10.16
C GLU A 85 16.72 8.62 -11.46
N ALA A 86 15.38 8.62 -11.48
CA ALA A 86 14.64 9.10 -12.64
C ALA A 86 14.96 10.58 -12.87
N ASP A 87 15.39 10.88 -14.09
CA ASP A 87 15.68 12.24 -14.51
C ASP A 87 14.46 13.15 -14.26
N ALA A 88 14.69 14.32 -13.68
CA ALA A 88 13.63 15.28 -13.32
C ALA A 88 12.84 15.80 -14.53
N GLY A 89 13.26 15.43 -15.75
CA GLY A 89 12.60 15.74 -17.02
C GLY A 89 11.23 15.10 -17.23
N LEU A 90 10.82 14.09 -16.46
CA LEU A 90 9.47 13.53 -16.54
C LEU A 90 8.87 13.28 -15.15
N GLN A 91 7.73 13.92 -14.88
CA GLN A 91 7.00 13.74 -13.62
C GLN A 91 5.59 13.22 -13.90
N VAL A 92 5.27 12.02 -13.39
CA VAL A 92 3.91 11.49 -13.41
C VAL A 92 3.21 11.86 -12.10
N MET A 93 2.14 12.64 -12.20
CA MET A 93 1.40 13.10 -11.03
C MET A 93 -0.10 13.18 -11.31
N THR A 94 -0.89 13.17 -10.23
CA THR A 94 -2.32 13.47 -10.33
C THR A 94 -2.52 14.98 -10.50
N ILE A 95 -3.63 15.39 -11.13
CA ILE A 95 -4.00 16.81 -11.27
C ILE A 95 -4.01 17.51 -9.90
N HIS A 96 -4.46 16.82 -8.86
CA HIS A 96 -4.45 17.32 -7.49
C HIS A 96 -3.05 17.67 -6.97
N LYS A 97 -2.07 16.79 -7.23
CA LYS A 97 -0.67 17.00 -6.82
C LYS A 97 0.03 18.08 -7.65
N ALA A 98 -0.44 18.33 -8.87
CA ALA A 98 0.08 19.36 -9.78
C ALA A 98 -0.42 20.80 -9.46
N LYS A 99 -1.41 20.97 -8.57
CA LYS A 99 -2.04 22.26 -8.33
C LYS A 99 -1.04 23.28 -7.77
N GLY A 100 -0.85 24.39 -8.48
CA GLY A 100 0.09 25.45 -8.09
C GLY A 100 1.53 25.22 -8.57
N LEU A 101 1.76 24.20 -9.40
CA LEU A 101 3.03 23.98 -10.11
C LEU A 101 2.89 24.41 -11.57
N GLU A 102 4.01 24.80 -12.19
CA GLU A 102 4.12 25.21 -13.59
C GLU A 102 5.09 24.27 -14.32
N PHE A 103 4.79 23.95 -15.59
CA PHE A 103 5.58 23.04 -16.42
C PHE A 103 5.62 23.54 -17.86
N ASP A 104 6.75 23.38 -18.56
CA ASP A 104 6.91 23.76 -19.96
C ASP A 104 6.04 22.93 -20.91
N THR A 105 5.78 21.66 -20.57
CA THR A 105 4.96 20.74 -21.37
C THR A 105 4.16 19.83 -20.45
N VAL A 106 2.85 19.72 -20.71
CA VAL A 106 1.92 18.88 -19.94
C VAL A 106 1.20 17.93 -20.87
N ILE A 107 1.22 16.63 -20.55
CA ILE A 107 0.44 15.60 -21.24
C ILE A 107 -0.71 15.17 -20.31
N LEU A 108 -1.95 15.36 -20.75
CA LEU A 108 -3.16 14.97 -20.02
C LEU A 108 -3.83 13.74 -20.69
N PRO A 109 -3.42 12.51 -20.34
CA PRO A 109 -4.06 11.32 -20.88
C PRO A 109 -5.46 11.10 -20.28
N GLY A 110 -6.36 10.52 -21.07
CA GLY A 110 -7.66 10.07 -20.55
C GLY A 110 -8.76 11.14 -20.44
N LEU A 111 -8.61 12.29 -21.11
CA LEU A 111 -9.65 13.33 -21.17
C LEU A 111 -10.99 12.85 -21.78
N GLY A 112 -10.96 11.78 -22.58
CA GLY A 112 -12.16 11.15 -23.15
C GLY A 112 -12.77 10.04 -22.28
N ARG A 113 -12.23 9.76 -21.08
CA ARG A 113 -12.81 8.77 -20.17
C ARG A 113 -14.03 9.40 -19.48
N SER A 114 -15.13 8.66 -19.41
CA SER A 114 -16.21 9.03 -18.50
C SER A 114 -15.65 9.07 -17.09
N VAL A 115 -15.89 10.19 -16.39
CA VAL A 115 -15.58 10.28 -14.96
C VAL A 115 -16.42 9.19 -14.29
N GLN A 116 -15.79 8.34 -13.48
CA GLN A 116 -16.53 7.42 -12.63
C GLN A 116 -17.43 8.31 -11.75
N GLY A 117 -18.70 8.42 -12.14
CA GLY A 117 -19.66 9.24 -11.45
C GLY A 117 -19.64 8.81 -10.00
N ASN A 118 -19.49 9.77 -9.10
CA ASN A 118 -19.60 9.54 -7.66
C ASN A 118 -20.81 8.63 -7.45
N GLU A 119 -20.62 7.39 -7.03
CA GLU A 119 -21.73 6.45 -6.87
C GLU A 119 -22.74 7.16 -5.97
N LYS A 120 -23.90 7.52 -6.55
CA LYS A 120 -24.93 8.22 -5.80
C LYS A 120 -25.31 7.27 -4.67
N GLN A 121 -24.88 7.60 -3.45
CA GLN A 121 -25.29 6.85 -2.27
C GLN A 121 -26.81 6.80 -2.27
N LEU A 122 -27.40 5.61 -2.40
CA LEU A 122 -28.86 5.45 -2.40
C LEU A 122 -29.45 5.84 -1.03
N LEU A 123 -28.62 5.74 0.02
CA LEU A 123 -28.95 6.02 1.40
C LEU A 123 -27.86 6.92 2.00
N ARG A 124 -28.27 7.96 2.71
CA ARG A 124 -27.42 8.68 3.65
C ARG A 124 -27.54 8.00 5.01
N TRP A 125 -26.44 7.86 5.73
CA TRP A 125 -26.50 7.45 7.12
C TRP A 125 -25.65 8.35 8.01
N LEU A 126 -26.08 8.47 9.27
CA LEU A 126 -25.42 9.23 10.32
C LEU A 126 -25.42 8.39 11.60
N GLU A 127 -24.26 8.13 12.16
CA GLU A 127 -24.15 7.49 13.47
C GLU A 127 -24.31 8.57 14.56
N HIS A 128 -25.29 8.38 15.45
CA HIS A 128 -25.57 9.30 16.56
C HIS A 128 -25.44 8.56 17.89
N PRO A 129 -24.79 9.12 18.92
CA PRO A 129 -24.56 8.45 20.20
C PRO A 129 -25.82 7.88 20.86
N ASP A 130 -26.95 8.58 20.72
CA ASP A 130 -28.21 8.20 21.37
C ASP A 130 -29.08 7.24 20.54
N PHE A 131 -28.87 7.16 19.22
CA PHE A 131 -29.76 6.43 18.31
C PHE A 131 -29.04 5.42 17.40
N GLU A 132 -27.74 5.22 17.64
CA GLU A 132 -26.82 4.30 16.95
C GLU A 132 -26.66 4.57 15.44
N LEU A 133 -27.71 4.45 14.64
CA LEU A 133 -27.68 4.66 13.20
C LEU A 133 -28.97 5.29 12.67
N LEU A 134 -28.85 6.46 12.06
CA LEU A 134 -29.92 7.16 11.37
C LEU A 134 -29.74 6.99 9.86
N LEU A 135 -30.73 6.38 9.18
CA LEU A 135 -30.73 6.13 7.74
C LEU A 135 -31.80 6.99 7.04
N ALA A 136 -31.43 7.68 5.97
CA ALA A 136 -32.33 8.49 5.16
C ALA A 136 -32.16 8.19 3.67
N PRO A 137 -33.25 7.92 2.92
CA PRO A 137 -33.18 7.79 1.47
C PRO A 137 -32.85 9.13 0.82
N ILE A 138 -32.04 9.12 -0.24
CA ILE A 138 -31.89 10.31 -1.10
C ILE A 138 -33.08 10.32 -2.07
N PRO A 139 -33.82 11.44 -2.19
CA PRO A 139 -34.92 11.53 -3.15
C PRO A 139 -34.39 11.24 -4.57
N PRO A 140 -35.20 10.59 -5.43
CA PRO A 140 -34.85 10.40 -6.82
C PRO A 140 -34.51 11.75 -7.44
N VAL A 141 -33.54 11.77 -8.36
CA VAL A 141 -33.35 12.94 -9.21
C VAL A 141 -34.39 12.79 -10.31
N ASP A 142 -35.54 13.41 -10.10
CA ASP A 142 -36.68 13.40 -11.01
C ASP A 142 -36.20 13.82 -12.42
N GLY A 143 -36.19 12.86 -13.33
CA GLY A 143 -36.24 13.12 -14.76
C GLY A 143 -37.69 12.92 -15.20
N GLU A 144 -38.22 13.89 -15.94
CA GLU A 144 -39.55 13.93 -16.59
C GLU A 144 -40.64 14.67 -15.79
N GLU A 145 -40.69 16.00 -15.99
CA GLU A 145 -41.96 16.70 -16.12
C GLU A 145 -42.61 16.24 -17.43
N ASP A 146 -43.51 15.27 -17.33
CA ASP A 146 -44.40 14.91 -18.44
C ASP A 146 -45.39 16.04 -18.69
N ALA A 147 -45.36 16.54 -19.92
CA ALA A 147 -46.40 17.37 -20.49
C ALA A 147 -47.70 16.57 -20.60
N THR A 148 -48.79 17.06 -20.00
CA THR A 148 -50.06 17.48 -20.62
C THR A 148 -51.14 17.60 -19.55
#